data_AF-A0AA43C4F5-F1
#
_entry.id   AF-A0AA43C4F5-F1
#
_cell.length_a   1.000
_cell.length_b   1.000
_cell.length_c   1.000
_cell.angle_alpha   90.00
_cell.angle_beta   90.00
_cell.angle_gamma   90.00
#
_symmetry.space_group_name_H-M   'P 1'
#
loop_
_entity.id
_entity.type
_entity.pdbx_description
1 polymer ?
#
loop_
_entity_poly.entity_id
_entity_poly.type
_entity_poly.pdbx_seq_one_letter_code
_entity_poly.pdbx_strand_id
1 'polypeptide(L)'
;MKRRLRLSTATTALALLLALVAGAPAAAVASGSFVTGPAAGTPLEIALGYLDANRGELGLTAGDIADFAVSDEYTTQHNGVTHVYLQQRLGGIEVVNGLFNVNVMPDGRILN
;
A
#
# COMPACT_ATOMS: atom_id res chain seq x y z
N MET A 1 16.87 57.44 -25.46
CA MET A 1 15.75 57.53 -26.44
C MET A 1 16.05 56.65 -27.65
N LYS A 2 15.02 56.02 -28.24
CA LYS A 2 14.97 55.11 -29.43
C LYS A 2 15.42 53.65 -29.15
N ARG A 3 14.58 52.70 -28.68
CA ARG A 3 13.49 51.91 -29.36
C ARG A 3 13.91 51.33 -30.73
N ARG A 4 13.62 50.10 -31.16
CA ARG A 4 13.07 48.80 -30.68
C ARG A 4 13.08 47.89 -31.94
N LEU A 5 13.27 46.56 -31.82
CA LEU A 5 12.50 45.44 -32.44
C LEU A 5 13.36 44.15 -32.44
N ARG A 6 12.99 43.10 -31.68
CA ARG A 6 12.14 41.92 -32.05
C ARG A 6 12.94 40.84 -32.80
N LEU A 7 12.71 39.53 -32.67
CA LEU A 7 11.85 38.66 -31.84
C LEU A 7 12.35 37.21 -32.10
N SER A 8 12.06 36.34 -31.15
CA SER A 8 12.33 34.91 -31.01
C SER A 8 12.53 34.03 -32.26
N THR A 9 13.33 32.98 -32.07
CA THR A 9 12.85 31.61 -32.25
C THR A 9 13.20 30.78 -31.00
N ALA A 10 12.15 30.30 -30.34
CA ALA A 10 12.23 29.36 -29.23
C ALA A 10 12.52 27.97 -29.80
N THR A 11 13.59 27.32 -29.36
CA THR A 11 13.88 25.94 -29.73
C THR A 11 13.20 25.02 -28.73
N THR A 12 12.03 24.53 -29.11
CA THR A 12 11.26 23.50 -28.42
C THR A 12 12.03 22.18 -28.51
N ALA A 13 12.62 21.71 -27.42
CA ALA A 13 13.13 20.35 -27.33
C ALA A 13 12.04 19.47 -26.70
N LEU A 14 11.33 18.76 -27.57
CA LEU A 14 10.37 17.71 -27.25
C LEU A 14 11.14 16.47 -26.75
N ALA A 15 11.05 16.18 -25.45
CA ALA A 15 11.51 14.91 -24.89
C ALA A 15 10.29 14.01 -24.67
N LEU A 16 10.03 13.14 -25.65
CA LEU A 16 9.07 12.05 -25.54
C LEU A 16 9.78 10.89 -24.80
N LEU A 17 9.55 10.75 -23.49
CA LEU A 17 9.90 9.50 -22.79
C LEU A 17 8.70 8.55 -22.87
N LEU A 18 8.84 7.55 -23.73
CA LEU A 18 7.96 6.39 -23.80
C LEU A 18 8.31 5.47 -22.62
N ALA A 19 7.59 5.58 -21.51
CA ALA A 19 7.65 4.56 -20.46
C ALA A 19 6.82 3.36 -20.93
N LEU A 20 7.52 2.25 -21.17
CA LEU A 20 6.98 0.94 -21.50
C LEU A 20 5.96 0.53 -20.42
N VAL A 21 4.68 0.39 -20.81
CA VAL A 21 3.70 -0.30 -19.96
C VAL A 21 4.10 -1.77 -19.98
N ALA A 22 4.92 -2.18 -19.02
CA ALA A 22 5.09 -3.58 -18.70
C ALA A 22 3.73 -4.04 -18.14
N GLY A 23 2.92 -4.64 -19.00
CA GLY A 23 1.70 -5.33 -18.61
C GLY A 23 2.07 -6.49 -17.69
N ALA A 24 2.19 -6.22 -16.39
CA ALA A 24 1.99 -7.25 -15.39
C ALA A 24 0.58 -7.82 -15.64
N PRO A 25 0.40 -9.14 -15.60
CA PRO A 25 -0.94 -9.70 -15.67
C PRO A 25 -1.71 -9.16 -14.46
N ALA A 26 -2.60 -8.19 -14.70
CA ALA A 26 -3.63 -7.85 -13.76
C ALA A 26 -4.52 -9.09 -13.68
N ALA A 27 -4.16 -10.01 -12.77
CA ALA A 27 -5.02 -11.11 -12.38
C ALA A 27 -6.38 -10.49 -12.09
N ALA A 28 -7.41 -10.94 -12.82
CA ALA A 28 -8.76 -10.43 -12.68
C ALA A 28 -9.17 -10.61 -11.21
N VAL A 29 -9.09 -9.52 -10.46
CA VAL A 29 -9.34 -9.54 -9.04
C VAL A 29 -10.84 -9.75 -8.89
N ALA A 30 -11.20 -10.88 -8.30
CA ALA A 30 -12.57 -11.13 -7.86
C ALA A 30 -13.06 -9.85 -7.17
N SER A 31 -14.25 -9.39 -7.54
CA SER A 31 -14.91 -8.23 -6.96
C SER A 31 -15.31 -8.51 -5.51
N GLY A 32 -14.33 -8.77 -4.66
CA GLY A 32 -14.41 -8.53 -3.23
C GLY A 32 -14.33 -7.04 -2.99
N SER A 33 -15.06 -6.56 -1.99
CA SER A 33 -15.07 -5.14 -1.65
C SER A 33 -13.69 -4.78 -1.08
N PHE A 34 -12.85 -4.13 -1.89
CA PHE A 34 -11.61 -3.56 -1.38
C PHE A 34 -11.93 -2.47 -0.37
N VAL A 35 -11.21 -2.46 0.75
CA VAL A 35 -11.32 -1.41 1.78
C VAL A 35 -10.29 -0.29 1.57
N THR A 36 -9.33 -0.49 0.67
CA THR A 36 -8.34 0.51 0.28
C THR A 36 -8.17 0.60 -1.24
N GLY A 37 -7.61 1.73 -1.70
CA GLY A 37 -7.06 1.85 -3.05
C GLY A 37 -5.68 1.17 -3.18
N PRO A 38 -5.13 1.06 -4.40
CA PRO A 38 -3.79 0.52 -4.61
C PRO A 38 -2.73 1.29 -3.81
N ALA A 39 -1.73 0.56 -3.32
CA ALA A 39 -0.66 1.11 -2.50
C ALA A 39 0.68 0.48 -2.90
N ALA A 40 1.76 1.24 -2.71
CA ALA A 40 3.12 0.75 -2.92
C ALA A 40 3.78 0.48 -1.56
N GLY A 41 4.58 -0.58 -1.47
CA GLY A 41 5.24 -1.01 -0.25
C GLY A 41 5.21 -2.53 -0.10
N THR A 42 5.83 -3.02 0.95
CA THR A 42 5.68 -4.42 1.37
C THR A 42 4.26 -4.67 1.91
N PRO A 43 3.75 -5.91 1.84
CA PRO A 43 2.46 -6.27 2.44
C PRO A 43 2.36 -5.88 3.92
N LEU A 44 3.44 -6.07 4.68
CA LEU A 44 3.51 -5.65 6.08
C LEU A 44 3.38 -4.13 6.27
N GLU A 45 4.11 -3.33 5.49
CA GLU A 45 4.00 -1.86 5.56
C GLU A 45 2.59 -1.37 5.21
N ILE A 46 1.97 -1.99 4.20
CA ILE A 46 0.59 -1.68 3.79
C ILE A 46 -0.39 -2.06 4.91
N ALA A 47 -0.22 -3.23 5.53
CA ALA A 47 -1.04 -3.68 6.65
C ALA A 47 -0.92 -2.73 7.85
N LEU A 48 0.30 -2.45 8.32
CA LEU A 48 0.54 -1.54 9.44
C LEU A 48 0.03 -0.12 9.14
N GLY A 49 0.22 0.36 7.92
CA GLY A 49 -0.31 1.66 7.48
C GLY A 49 -1.83 1.71 7.52
N TYR A 50 -2.51 0.63 7.12
CA TYR A 50 -3.97 0.53 7.23
C TYR A 50 -4.43 0.53 8.69
N LEU A 51 -3.79 -0.24 9.58
CA LEU A 51 -4.14 -0.24 11.00
C LEU A 51 -3.93 1.16 11.62
N ASP A 52 -2.80 1.83 11.31
CA ASP A 52 -2.50 3.17 11.84
C ASP A 52 -3.50 4.24 11.35
N ALA A 53 -3.86 4.20 10.07
CA ALA A 53 -4.83 5.11 9.47
C ALA A 53 -6.26 4.93 10.03
N ASN A 54 -6.62 3.71 10.45
CA ASN A 54 -7.97 3.36 10.92
C ASN A 54 -8.05 3.13 12.44
N ARG A 55 -7.03 3.52 13.21
CA ARG A 55 -6.94 3.32 14.67
C ARG A 55 -8.22 3.67 15.42
N GLY A 56 -8.84 4.80 15.11
CA GLY A 56 -10.05 5.27 15.79
C GLY A 56 -11.24 4.33 15.63
N GLU A 57 -11.42 3.76 14.44
CA GLU A 57 -12.50 2.81 14.16
C GLU A 57 -12.19 1.42 14.73
N LEU A 58 -10.91 1.04 14.76
CA LEU A 58 -10.43 -0.23 15.28
C LEU A 58 -10.24 -0.24 16.80
N GLY A 59 -10.40 0.90 17.47
CA GLY A 59 -10.14 1.04 18.91
C GLY A 59 -8.67 0.88 19.31
N LEU A 60 -7.75 1.14 18.38
CA LEU A 60 -6.30 1.00 18.58
C LEU A 60 -5.66 2.34 18.94
N THR A 61 -4.59 2.26 19.71
CA THR A 61 -3.69 3.39 20.01
C THR A 61 -2.43 3.30 19.13
N ALA A 62 -1.65 4.38 19.08
CA ALA A 62 -0.33 4.34 18.45
C ALA A 62 0.61 3.31 19.11
N GLY A 63 0.42 3.05 20.41
CA GLY A 63 1.19 2.05 21.15
C GLY A 63 0.86 0.63 20.71
N ASP A 64 -0.41 0.34 20.42
CA ASP A 64 -0.82 -0.98 19.93
C ASP A 64 -0.18 -1.29 18.57
N ILE A 65 -0.12 -0.30 17.66
CA ILE A 65 0.54 -0.46 16.36
C ILE A 65 2.03 -0.82 16.52
N ALA A 66 2.70 -0.18 17.47
CA ALA A 66 4.13 -0.38 17.71
C ALA A 66 4.45 -1.69 18.46
N ASP A 67 3.48 -2.27 19.17
CA ASP A 67 3.68 -3.49 19.99
C ASP A 67 3.25 -4.79 19.27
N PHE A 68 2.64 -4.72 18.08
CA PHE A 68 2.32 -5.94 17.32
C PHE A 68 3.56 -6.78 17.03
N ALA A 69 3.42 -8.10 17.21
CA ALA A 69 4.37 -9.07 16.68
C ALA A 69 3.84 -9.68 15.39
N VAL A 70 4.67 -9.79 14.35
CA VAL A 70 4.29 -10.53 13.14
C VAL A 70 4.34 -12.02 13.49
N SER A 71 3.19 -12.69 13.50
CA SER A 71 3.12 -14.12 13.77
C SER A 71 3.35 -14.94 12.50
N ASP A 72 2.89 -14.45 11.35
CA ASP A 72 3.09 -15.08 10.05
C ASP A 72 2.91 -14.08 8.90
N GLU A 73 3.60 -14.33 7.79
CA GLU A 73 3.46 -13.60 6.53
C GLU A 73 3.73 -14.55 5.35
N TYR A 74 2.72 -14.81 4.52
CA TYR A 74 2.90 -15.67 3.36
C TYR A 74 2.02 -15.27 2.17
N THR A 75 2.55 -15.49 0.97
CA THR A 75 1.84 -15.26 -0.28
C THR A 75 1.23 -16.55 -0.82
N THR A 76 -0.08 -16.51 -1.07
CA THR A 76 -0.81 -17.59 -1.71
C THR A 76 -0.51 -17.63 -3.21
N GLN A 77 0.13 -18.70 -3.68
CA GLN A 77 0.68 -18.76 -5.05
C GLN A 77 -0.37 -18.63 -6.17
N HIS A 78 -1.58 -19.14 -5.97
CA HIS A 78 -2.58 -19.21 -7.04
C HIS A 78 -3.25 -17.86 -7.35
N ASN A 79 -3.19 -16.89 -6.44
CA ASN A 79 -3.84 -15.58 -6.59
C ASN A 79 -2.93 -14.38 -6.24
N GLY A 80 -1.73 -14.64 -5.71
CA GLY A 80 -0.76 -13.63 -5.32
C GLY A 80 -1.15 -12.81 -4.08
N VAL A 81 -2.20 -13.18 -3.36
CA VAL A 81 -2.60 -12.50 -2.11
C VAL A 81 -1.59 -12.83 -1.02
N THR A 82 -1.08 -11.81 -0.33
CA THR A 82 -0.26 -11.98 0.86
C THR A 82 -1.11 -11.81 2.11
N HIS A 83 -1.04 -12.80 2.99
CA HIS A 83 -1.70 -12.78 4.29
C HIS A 83 -0.68 -12.32 5.33
N VAL A 84 -1.01 -11.27 6.08
CA VAL A 84 -0.20 -10.73 7.17
C VAL A 84 -0.94 -10.94 8.47
N TYR A 85 -0.34 -11.73 9.37
CA TYR A 85 -0.90 -12.01 10.69
C TYR A 85 -0.11 -11.26 11.77
N LEU A 86 -0.80 -10.42 12.52
CA LEU A 86 -0.26 -9.58 13.58
C LEU A 86 -0.84 -10.02 14.92
N GLN A 87 0.00 -10.55 15.79
CA GLN A 87 -0.33 -10.93 17.17
C GLN A 87 -0.28 -9.69 18.07
N GLN A 88 -1.43 -9.32 18.63
CA GLN A 88 -1.55 -8.27 19.62
C GLN A 88 -0.74 -8.63 20.86
N ARG A 89 -0.06 -7.63 21.40
CA ARG A 89 0.62 -7.70 22.68
C ARG A 89 0.12 -6.57 23.58
N LEU A 90 0.15 -6.84 24.88
CA LEU A 90 -0.14 -5.85 25.92
C LEU A 90 0.96 -5.92 26.96
N GLY A 91 1.80 -4.89 27.01
CA GLY A 91 2.98 -4.89 27.87
C GLY A 91 3.97 -6.00 27.48
N GLY A 92 4.05 -6.31 26.18
CA GLY A 92 4.92 -7.37 25.66
C GLY A 92 4.41 -8.80 25.83
N ILE A 93 3.23 -9.01 26.42
CA ILE A 93 2.59 -10.33 26.57
C ILE A 93 1.59 -10.54 25.43
N GLU A 94 1.67 -11.68 24.75
CA GLU A 94 0.73 -12.04 23.68
C GLU A 94 -0.69 -12.23 24.22
N VAL A 95 -1.65 -11.58 23.57
CA VAL A 95 -3.06 -11.72 23.90
C VAL A 95 -3.60 -12.97 23.21
N VAL A 96 -4.09 -13.94 23.99
CA VAL A 96 -4.73 -15.15 23.45
C VAL A 96 -5.90 -14.75 22.54
N ASN A 97 -5.91 -15.28 21.31
CA ASN A 97 -6.86 -14.94 20.24
C ASN A 97 -6.83 -13.48 19.76
N GLY A 98 -5.81 -12.69 20.14
CA GLY A 98 -5.61 -11.31 19.72
C GLY A 98 -4.89 -11.20 18.38
N LEU A 99 -5.39 -11.86 17.33
CA LEU A 99 -4.77 -11.85 16.00
C LEU A 99 -5.51 -10.91 15.06
N PHE A 100 -4.76 -10.03 14.39
CA PHE A 100 -5.24 -9.29 13.22
C PHE A 100 -4.74 -9.99 11.96
N ASN A 101 -5.64 -10.21 11.00
CA ASN A 101 -5.30 -10.74 9.68
C ASN A 101 -5.59 -9.67 8.63
N VAL A 102 -4.58 -9.33 7.83
CA VAL A 102 -4.72 -8.40 6.70
C VAL A 102 -4.36 -9.12 5.41
N ASN A 103 -5.28 -9.09 4.44
CA ASN A 103 -5.09 -9.72 3.13
C ASN A 103 -4.74 -8.64 2.10
N VAL A 104 -3.50 -8.65 1.62
CA VAL A 104 -2.96 -7.66 0.69
C VAL A 104 -2.86 -8.26 -0.71
N MET A 105 -3.50 -7.61 -1.68
CA MET A 105 -3.44 -7.97 -3.09
C MET A 105 -2.07 -7.67 -3.71
N PRO A 106 -1.71 -8.27 -4.87
CA PRO A 106 -0.47 -7.96 -5.59
C PRO A 106 -0.27 -6.47 -5.94
N ASP A 107 -1.35 -5.70 -6.02
CA ASP A 107 -1.32 -4.26 -6.29
C ASP A 107 -1.48 -3.39 -5.02
N GLY A 108 -1.36 -4.01 -3.85
CA GLY A 108 -1.37 -3.35 -2.55
C GLY A 108 -2.76 -2.99 -2.01
N ARG A 109 -3.85 -3.35 -2.70
CA ARG A 109 -5.20 -3.19 -2.14
C ARG A 109 -5.44 -4.18 -1.01
N ILE A 110 -6.24 -3.79 -0.02
CA ILE A 110 -6.67 -4.66 1.08
C ILE A 110 -8.07 -5.21 0.78
N LEU A 111 -8.21 -6.53 0.95
CA LEU A 111 -9.45 -7.27 0.79
C LEU A 111 -10.16 -7.45 2.15
N ASN A 112 -11.49 -7.22 2.17
CA ASN A 112 -12.39 -7.51 3.30
C ASN A 112 -13.40 -8.60 2.93
#